data_AF-A0A3M1PZL1-F1
#
_entry.id   AF-A0A3M1PZL1-F1
#
_cell.length_a   1.000
_cell.length_b   1.000
_cell.length_c   1.000
_cell.angle_alpha   90.00
_cell.angle_beta   90.00
_cell.angle_gamma   90.00
#
_symmetry.space_group_name_H-M   'P 1'
#
loop_
_entity.id
_entity.type
_entity.pdbx_description
1 polymer ?
#
loop_
_entity_poly.entity_id
_entity_poly.type
_entity_poly.pdbx_seq_one_letter_code
_entity_poly.pdbx_strand_id
1 'polypeptide(L)'
;MKMRNTLAIVVAAAIASSAWAQCSGGKASAKQSKCNKGANATAVASKGACAGKSSDGSNCAAKCGDKAKTCDVAKAKSRNIPIIKYRIGDKLTCCPEEAAKLAGDKKDALQYVVGDKIFSNEGEAKEAYAKLLERQLQDITTIKYAVGDECVTCPMTAESMAKKAGKSVHYRVASFDFETREAALKAAEIAKKAAEQVSLKTVVGDKEYRCATAAAETAKAEGKKVEYCVGDKKTCCQVTASVDLALAKLSAALDALAKAANS
;
A
#
# COMPACT_ATOMS: atom_id res chain seq x y z
N MET A 1 27.89 -16.31 58.57
CA MET A 1 28.81 -17.24 57.87
C MET A 1 28.41 -17.28 56.39
N LYS A 2 29.39 -17.01 55.49
CA LYS A 2 29.53 -17.44 54.07
C LYS A 2 28.32 -17.25 53.12
N MET A 3 28.42 -16.73 51.91
CA MET A 3 29.51 -16.30 51.02
C MET A 3 28.87 -15.48 49.87
N ARG A 4 29.64 -14.54 49.34
CA ARG A 4 29.41 -13.83 48.07
C ARG A 4 29.32 -14.80 46.89
N ASN A 5 28.55 -14.49 45.86
CA ASN A 5 29.01 -14.71 44.49
C ASN A 5 28.31 -13.80 43.47
N THR A 6 29.07 -12.81 43.02
CA THR A 6 28.78 -11.93 41.90
C THR A 6 29.28 -12.64 40.63
N LEU A 7 28.45 -12.76 39.60
CA LEU A 7 28.90 -13.22 38.28
C LEU A 7 28.34 -12.27 37.22
N ALA A 8 29.21 -11.35 36.82
CA ALA A 8 29.06 -10.54 35.63
C ALA A 8 29.53 -11.38 34.44
N ILE A 9 28.68 -11.52 33.42
CA ILE A 9 29.06 -12.10 32.14
C ILE A 9 29.05 -10.97 31.11
N VAL A 10 30.25 -10.50 30.77
CA VAL A 10 30.53 -9.64 29.62
C VAL A 10 30.80 -10.58 28.44
N VAL A 11 29.86 -10.66 27.49
CA VAL A 11 30.12 -11.26 26.18
C VAL A 11 30.40 -10.13 25.21
N ALA A 12 31.69 -9.87 24.99
CA ALA A 12 32.17 -9.16 23.83
C ALA A 12 32.25 -10.14 22.66
N ALA A 13 31.37 -10.00 21.68
CA ALA A 13 31.51 -10.66 20.39
C ALA A 13 31.90 -9.61 19.35
N ALA A 14 33.18 -9.61 19.02
CA ALA A 14 33.72 -8.91 17.87
C ALA A 14 33.24 -9.60 16.59
N ILE A 15 32.58 -8.84 15.71
CA ILE A 15 32.39 -9.23 14.31
C ILE A 15 33.14 -8.20 13.47
N ALA A 16 34.29 -8.64 12.97
CA ALA A 16 35.06 -7.92 11.98
C ALA A 16 34.44 -8.14 10.58
N SER A 17 34.47 -7.05 9.79
CA SER A 17 34.65 -7.05 8.34
C SER A 17 33.55 -7.61 7.44
N SER A 18 32.71 -6.70 6.93
CA SER A 18 32.62 -6.58 5.47
C SER A 18 32.56 -5.10 5.09
N ALA A 19 33.60 -4.67 4.39
CA ALA A 19 33.75 -3.35 3.82
C ALA A 19 32.56 -3.04 2.91
N TRP A 20 31.76 -2.05 3.26
CA TRP A 20 30.86 -1.41 2.31
C TRP A 20 31.71 -0.50 1.44
N ALA A 21 31.91 -0.93 0.21
CA ALA A 21 32.54 -0.14 -0.83
C ALA A 21 31.89 1.24 -0.87
N GLN A 22 32.75 2.22 -0.60
CA GLN A 22 32.50 3.64 -0.65
C GLN A 22 32.31 4.04 -2.12
N CYS A 23 31.08 4.04 -2.62
CA CYS A 23 30.75 4.74 -3.87
C CYS A 23 30.57 6.23 -3.59
N SER A 24 31.67 6.92 -3.28
CA SER A 24 31.74 8.38 -3.32
C SER A 24 32.07 8.84 -4.75
N GLY A 25 31.24 9.72 -5.29
CA GLY A 25 31.68 10.71 -6.27
C GLY A 25 31.33 10.42 -7.74
N GLY A 26 30.07 10.61 -8.10
CA GLY A 26 29.65 10.81 -9.48
C GLY A 26 28.41 11.67 -9.52
N LYS A 27 28.58 13.01 -9.58
CA LYS A 27 27.50 13.94 -9.90
C LYS A 27 27.02 13.68 -11.33
N ALA A 28 26.15 12.70 -11.52
CA ALA A 28 25.41 12.50 -12.75
C ALA A 28 23.95 12.75 -12.45
N SER A 29 23.51 13.96 -12.77
CA SER A 29 22.11 14.37 -12.74
C SER A 29 21.29 13.40 -13.59
N ALA A 30 20.69 12.40 -12.94
CA ALA A 30 19.61 11.63 -13.52
C ALA A 30 18.44 12.62 -13.70
N LYS A 31 18.33 13.16 -14.91
CA LYS A 31 17.07 13.76 -15.38
C LYS A 31 16.00 12.70 -15.16
N GLN A 32 15.20 12.87 -14.10
CA GLN A 32 13.86 12.32 -13.99
C GLN A 32 13.22 12.49 -15.38
N SER A 33 12.92 11.38 -16.05
CA SER A 33 11.97 11.43 -17.14
C SER A 33 10.70 12.06 -16.55
N LYS A 34 10.34 13.23 -17.06
CA LYS A 34 9.25 14.07 -16.57
C LYS A 34 7.97 13.25 -16.44
N CYS A 35 7.70 12.73 -15.25
CA CYS A 35 6.36 12.44 -14.79
C CYS A 35 5.95 13.69 -14.00
N ASN A 36 5.21 14.59 -14.65
CA ASN A 36 4.69 15.87 -14.15
C ASN A 36 5.70 17.04 -14.01
N LYS A 37 5.87 17.82 -15.09
CA LYS A 37 6.00 19.28 -14.92
C LYS A 37 4.60 19.85 -14.78
N GLY A 38 4.35 20.53 -13.67
CA GLY A 38 3.11 21.24 -13.40
C GLY A 38 2.72 22.19 -14.54
N ALA A 39 1.54 21.95 -15.08
CA ALA A 39 0.59 22.94 -15.55
C ALA A 39 -0.77 22.32 -15.19
N ASN A 40 -1.72 23.13 -14.71
CA ASN A 40 -3.09 22.75 -14.34
C ASN A 40 -3.53 21.43 -14.98
N ALA A 41 -3.82 20.43 -14.13
CA ALA A 41 -4.17 19.09 -14.56
C ALA A 41 -5.50 19.09 -15.35
N THR A 42 -5.42 19.35 -16.65
CA THR A 42 -6.42 18.91 -17.61
C THR A 42 -6.21 17.40 -17.77
N ALA A 43 -7.07 16.63 -17.12
CA ALA A 43 -7.04 15.18 -17.17
C ALA A 43 -7.19 14.69 -18.62
N VAL A 44 -6.17 13.99 -19.13
CA VAL A 44 -6.25 13.29 -20.41
C VAL A 44 -7.04 12.00 -20.19
N ALA A 45 -8.25 11.96 -20.74
CA ALA A 45 -9.14 10.81 -20.70
C ALA A 45 -8.56 9.63 -21.50
N SER A 46 -8.37 8.49 -20.83
CA SER A 46 -8.38 7.19 -21.51
C SER A 46 -9.84 6.81 -21.77
N LYS A 47 -10.18 6.58 -23.05
CA LYS A 47 -11.53 6.20 -23.53
C LYS A 47 -12.07 4.97 -22.80
N GLY A 48 -13.10 5.17 -21.99
CA GLY A 48 -14.03 4.16 -21.50
C GLY A 48 -15.37 4.86 -21.24
N ALA A 49 -16.42 4.46 -21.96
CA ALA A 49 -17.72 5.14 -21.93
C ALA A 49 -18.49 4.81 -20.65
N CYS A 50 -19.11 5.83 -20.02
CA CYS A 50 -20.40 5.74 -19.32
C CYS A 50 -20.88 7.16 -18.96
N ALA A 51 -22.08 7.50 -19.42
CA ALA A 51 -22.81 8.73 -19.12
C ALA A 51 -23.89 8.43 -18.08
N GLY A 52 -24.05 9.27 -17.05
CA GLY A 52 -25.14 9.12 -16.07
C GLY A 52 -25.14 10.17 -14.96
N LYS A 53 -26.04 11.13 -15.08
CA LYS A 53 -26.31 12.26 -14.15
C LYS A 53 -26.79 11.78 -12.77
N SER A 54 -26.46 12.55 -11.72
CA SER A 54 -27.38 13.04 -10.66
C SER A 54 -26.66 13.29 -9.33
N SER A 55 -27.31 14.13 -8.52
CA SER A 55 -26.87 15.04 -7.46
C SER A 55 -27.02 14.52 -6.02
N ASP A 56 -26.56 15.38 -5.11
CA ASP A 56 -26.90 15.48 -3.68
C ASP A 56 -25.87 14.97 -2.65
N GLY A 57 -25.65 15.83 -1.65
CA GLY A 57 -24.59 15.80 -0.65
C GLY A 57 -24.86 14.88 0.55
N SER A 58 -23.87 14.86 1.45
CA SER A 58 -23.80 14.14 2.73
C SER A 58 -23.52 12.62 2.71
N ASN A 59 -22.57 12.25 3.60
CA ASN A 59 -21.95 10.96 3.94
C ASN A 59 -20.84 10.37 3.03
N CYS A 60 -19.59 10.71 3.40
CA CYS A 60 -18.31 10.50 2.67
C CYS A 60 -17.72 9.07 2.72
N ALA A 61 -18.42 8.11 3.33
CA ALA A 61 -18.04 6.69 3.34
C ALA A 61 -19.02 5.79 2.56
N ALA A 62 -20.28 6.21 2.41
CA ALA A 62 -21.33 5.41 1.79
C ALA A 62 -21.37 5.55 0.25
N LYS A 63 -21.10 6.75 -0.29
CA LYS A 63 -21.38 7.06 -1.71
C LYS A 63 -20.44 6.48 -2.77
N CYS A 64 -19.42 5.73 -2.37
CA CYS A 64 -18.64 4.91 -3.33
C CYS A 64 -19.24 3.51 -3.52
N GLY A 65 -20.53 3.29 -3.21
CA GLY A 65 -21.22 2.00 -3.37
C GLY A 65 -21.93 1.83 -4.71
N ASP A 66 -22.68 2.84 -5.17
CA ASP A 66 -23.65 2.62 -6.26
C ASP A 66 -23.13 2.90 -7.67
N LYS A 67 -22.15 3.80 -7.84
CA LYS A 67 -21.45 4.03 -9.13
C LYS A 67 -20.09 3.33 -9.23
N ALA A 68 -19.66 2.62 -8.19
CA ALA A 68 -18.37 1.93 -8.15
C ALA A 68 -18.37 0.57 -8.87
N LYS A 69 -19.47 0.16 -9.53
CA LYS A 69 -19.50 -1.08 -10.30
C LYS A 69 -18.54 -1.08 -11.50
N THR A 70 -18.08 0.10 -11.95
CA THR A 70 -17.18 0.24 -13.11
C THR A 70 -15.78 0.78 -12.75
N CYS A 71 -15.52 1.15 -11.50
CA CYS A 71 -14.19 1.59 -11.04
C CYS A 71 -13.71 0.56 -10.00
N ASP A 72 -12.49 0.03 -10.09
CA ASP A 72 -11.89 -1.03 -9.22
C ASP A 72 -12.01 -0.82 -7.68
N VAL A 73 -12.51 0.35 -7.28
CA VAL A 73 -12.89 0.80 -5.94
C VAL A 73 -13.82 -0.18 -5.21
N ALA A 74 -14.75 -0.87 -5.89
CA ALA A 74 -15.67 -1.79 -5.22
C ALA A 74 -14.95 -2.99 -4.57
N LYS A 75 -13.96 -3.55 -5.27
CA LYS A 75 -13.13 -4.66 -4.76
C LYS A 75 -12.17 -4.21 -3.66
N ALA A 76 -11.68 -2.97 -3.74
CA ALA A 76 -10.87 -2.38 -2.68
C ALA A 76 -11.70 -2.19 -1.40
N LYS A 77 -12.94 -1.68 -1.52
CA LYS A 77 -13.83 -1.42 -0.39
C LYS A 77 -14.26 -2.70 0.33
N SER A 78 -14.61 -3.76 -0.41
CA SER A 78 -15.01 -5.05 0.20
C SER A 78 -13.88 -5.74 0.97
N ARG A 79 -12.63 -5.37 0.70
CA ARG A 79 -11.42 -5.90 1.35
C ARG A 79 -10.78 -4.91 2.33
N ASN A 80 -11.47 -3.82 2.66
CA ASN A 80 -10.98 -2.74 3.51
C ASN A 80 -9.60 -2.21 3.07
N ILE A 81 -9.36 -2.18 1.75
CA ILE A 81 -8.17 -1.62 1.13
C ILE A 81 -8.38 -0.10 1.04
N PRO A 82 -7.43 0.73 1.53
CA PRO A 82 -7.48 2.18 1.38
C PRO A 82 -7.67 2.59 -0.09
N ILE A 83 -8.36 3.69 -0.33
CA ILE A 83 -8.59 4.22 -1.69
C ILE A 83 -8.18 5.69 -1.76
N ILE A 84 -7.60 6.11 -2.89
CA ILE A 84 -7.45 7.54 -3.20
C ILE A 84 -8.83 8.10 -3.53
N LYS A 85 -9.18 9.23 -2.92
CA LYS A 85 -10.37 10.03 -3.29
C LYS A 85 -9.92 11.30 -4.00
N TYR A 86 -10.79 11.86 -4.83
CA TYR A 86 -10.57 13.07 -5.60
C TYR A 86 -11.53 14.15 -5.13
N ARG A 87 -11.00 15.32 -4.76
CA ARG A 87 -11.77 16.48 -4.31
C ARG A 87 -11.70 17.59 -5.36
N ILE A 88 -12.86 18.12 -5.75
CA ILE A 88 -13.01 19.23 -6.69
C ILE A 88 -13.99 20.22 -6.06
N GLY A 89 -13.48 21.33 -5.52
CA GLY A 89 -14.25 22.23 -4.67
C GLY A 89 -14.83 21.48 -3.46
N ASP A 90 -16.15 21.48 -3.33
CA ASP A 90 -16.89 20.77 -2.28
C ASP A 90 -17.28 19.33 -2.65
N LYS A 91 -16.99 18.90 -3.88
CA LYS A 91 -17.32 17.54 -4.35
C LYS A 91 -16.17 16.58 -4.07
N LEU A 92 -16.51 15.37 -3.65
CA LEU A 92 -15.57 14.26 -3.44
C LEU A 92 -16.05 13.05 -4.24
N THR A 93 -15.17 12.44 -5.02
CA THR A 93 -15.46 11.19 -5.77
C THR A 93 -14.32 10.19 -5.59
N CYS A 94 -14.61 8.89 -5.71
CA CYS A 94 -13.61 7.83 -5.73
C CYS A 94 -13.18 7.46 -7.15
N CYS A 95 -13.87 7.94 -8.20
CA CYS A 95 -13.58 7.54 -9.57
C CYS A 95 -12.80 8.64 -10.34
N PRO A 96 -11.64 8.31 -10.93
CA PRO A 96 -10.80 9.29 -11.63
C PRO A 96 -11.49 9.91 -12.85
N GLU A 97 -12.36 9.16 -13.54
CA GLU A 97 -13.09 9.69 -14.70
C GLU A 97 -14.15 10.71 -14.31
N GLU A 98 -14.86 10.47 -13.21
CA GLU A 98 -15.80 11.45 -12.66
C GLU A 98 -15.05 12.69 -12.16
N ALA A 99 -13.89 12.49 -11.52
CA ALA A 99 -13.04 13.58 -11.09
C ALA A 99 -12.57 14.44 -12.27
N ALA A 100 -12.14 13.81 -13.37
CA ALA A 100 -11.75 14.47 -14.60
C ALA A 100 -12.90 15.28 -15.22
N LYS A 101 -14.11 14.71 -15.29
CA LYS A 101 -15.31 15.40 -15.77
C LYS A 101 -15.63 16.62 -14.89
N LEU A 102 -15.64 16.44 -13.56
CA LEU A 102 -15.93 17.50 -12.60
C LEU A 102 -14.90 18.63 -12.61
N ALA A 103 -13.61 18.32 -12.82
CA ALA A 103 -12.54 19.30 -12.93
C ALA A 103 -12.53 20.05 -14.28
N GLY A 104 -13.06 19.43 -15.34
CA GLY A 104 -13.24 20.11 -16.63
C GLY A 104 -14.40 21.11 -16.62
N ASP A 105 -15.48 20.79 -15.89
CA ASP A 105 -16.71 21.60 -15.84
C ASP A 105 -16.61 22.80 -14.87
N LYS A 106 -15.74 22.70 -13.86
CA LYS A 106 -15.55 23.74 -12.83
C LYS A 106 -14.10 24.19 -12.85
N LYS A 107 -13.85 25.50 -12.80
CA LYS A 107 -12.49 26.08 -12.65
C LYS A 107 -11.82 25.77 -11.30
N ASP A 108 -12.33 24.78 -10.56
CA ASP A 108 -11.85 24.38 -9.25
C ASP A 108 -10.64 23.45 -9.38
N ALA A 109 -9.65 23.62 -8.49
CA ALA A 109 -8.45 22.78 -8.51
C ALA A 109 -8.76 21.33 -8.09
N LEU A 110 -8.28 20.37 -8.87
CA LEU A 110 -8.31 18.95 -8.51
C LEU A 110 -7.34 18.67 -7.36
N GLN A 111 -7.84 18.08 -6.30
CA GLN A 111 -7.08 17.64 -5.13
C GLN A 111 -7.22 16.13 -4.94
N TYR A 112 -6.18 15.50 -4.40
CA TYR A 112 -6.11 14.06 -4.13
C TYR A 112 -6.12 13.85 -2.61
N VAL A 113 -7.02 13.03 -2.12
CA VAL A 113 -7.18 12.73 -0.69
C VAL A 113 -6.72 11.30 -0.43
N VAL A 114 -5.74 11.14 0.44
CA VAL A 114 -5.12 9.86 0.79
C VAL A 114 -5.08 9.74 2.31
N GLY A 115 -5.93 8.86 2.86
CA GLY A 115 -6.22 8.86 4.29
C GLY A 115 -6.77 10.22 4.71
N ASP A 116 -6.13 10.85 5.70
CA ASP A 116 -6.51 12.16 6.23
C ASP A 116 -5.75 13.33 5.57
N LYS A 117 -4.92 13.06 4.56
CA LYS A 117 -4.08 14.07 3.91
C LYS A 117 -4.63 14.45 2.53
N ILE A 118 -4.50 15.74 2.20
CA ILE A 118 -4.91 16.31 0.91
C ILE A 118 -3.65 16.77 0.17
N PHE A 119 -3.56 16.44 -1.11
CA PHE A 119 -2.45 16.74 -2.00
C PHE A 119 -2.96 17.48 -3.23
N SER A 120 -2.21 18.46 -3.72
CA SER A 120 -2.45 19.12 -5.01
C SER A 120 -1.68 18.47 -6.17
N ASN A 121 -0.71 17.62 -5.86
CA ASN A 121 0.13 16.93 -6.84
C ASN A 121 -0.18 15.43 -6.88
N GLU A 122 -0.48 14.91 -8.07
CA GLU A 122 -0.81 13.49 -8.27
C GLU A 122 0.34 12.55 -7.89
N GLY A 123 1.58 12.92 -8.20
CA GLY A 123 2.77 12.13 -7.89
C GLY A 123 2.95 11.95 -6.39
N GLU A 124 2.91 13.06 -5.65
CA GLU A 124 3.00 13.03 -4.18
C GLU A 124 1.84 12.25 -3.54
N ALA A 125 0.63 12.41 -4.08
CA ALA A 125 -0.54 11.65 -3.64
C ALA A 125 -0.34 10.13 -3.85
N LYS A 126 0.18 9.72 -5.01
CA LYS A 126 0.46 8.30 -5.30
C LYS A 126 1.57 7.74 -4.44
N GLU A 127 2.63 8.50 -4.16
CA GLU A 127 3.67 8.10 -3.21
C GLU A 127 3.12 7.93 -1.78
N ALA A 128 2.31 8.88 -1.33
CA ALA A 128 1.64 8.79 -0.04
C ALA A 128 0.69 7.58 0.01
N TYR A 129 0.03 7.27 -1.09
CA TYR A 129 -0.88 6.13 -1.20
C TYR A 129 -0.15 4.79 -1.17
N ALA A 130 0.96 4.66 -1.90
CA ALA A 130 1.80 3.47 -1.83
C ALA A 130 2.27 3.21 -0.38
N LYS A 131 2.72 4.25 0.34
CA LYS A 131 3.10 4.15 1.76
C LYS A 131 1.91 3.75 2.66
N LEU A 132 0.72 4.27 2.39
CA LEU A 132 -0.49 3.90 3.13
C LEU A 132 -0.84 2.42 2.94
N LEU A 133 -0.72 1.91 1.72
CA LEU A 133 -0.95 0.50 1.40
C LEU A 133 0.08 -0.43 2.05
N GLU A 134 1.35 -0.02 2.10
CA GLU A 134 2.40 -0.78 2.81
C GLU A 134 2.15 -0.83 4.32
N ARG A 135 1.72 0.28 4.93
CA ARG A 135 1.29 0.28 6.35
C ARG A 135 0.10 -0.64 6.56
N GLN A 136 -0.89 -0.59 5.67
CA GLN A 136 -2.04 -1.49 5.75
C GLN A 136 -1.58 -2.95 5.67
N LEU A 137 -0.62 -3.29 4.79
CA LEU A 137 -0.04 -4.63 4.71
C LEU A 137 0.61 -5.05 6.03
N GLN A 138 1.36 -4.16 6.67
CA GLN A 138 1.93 -4.42 8.00
C GLN A 138 0.84 -4.64 9.05
N ASP A 139 -0.19 -3.80 9.05
CA ASP A 139 -1.30 -3.87 10.01
C ASP A 139 -2.10 -5.17 9.88
N ILE A 140 -2.40 -5.62 8.65
CA ILE A 140 -3.16 -6.84 8.40
C ILE A 140 -2.34 -8.12 8.65
N THR A 141 -1.01 -8.03 8.65
CA THR A 141 -0.11 -9.15 8.94
C THR A 141 0.42 -9.15 10.38
N THR A 142 -0.08 -8.24 11.21
CA THR A 142 0.25 -8.16 12.64
C THR A 142 -0.84 -8.81 13.46
N ILE A 143 -0.46 -9.66 14.41
CA ILE A 143 -1.40 -10.28 15.36
C ILE A 143 -1.81 -9.23 16.39
N LYS A 144 -3.12 -9.11 16.59
CA LYS A 144 -3.74 -8.30 17.64
C LYS A 144 -4.53 -9.21 18.57
N TYR A 145 -4.77 -8.75 19.79
CA TYR A 145 -5.65 -9.41 20.75
C TYR A 145 -7.03 -8.79 20.62
N ALA A 146 -8.04 -9.62 20.32
CA ALA A 146 -9.42 -9.18 20.18
C ALA A 146 -10.23 -9.54 21.44
N VAL A 147 -11.03 -8.60 21.92
CA VAL A 147 -11.99 -8.78 23.01
C VAL A 147 -13.35 -8.28 22.52
N GLY A 148 -14.15 -9.19 21.95
CA GLY A 148 -15.32 -8.81 21.16
C GLY A 148 -14.91 -8.06 19.87
N ASP A 149 -15.43 -6.85 19.70
CA ASP A 149 -15.13 -6.02 18.52
C ASP A 149 -13.86 -5.18 18.67
N GLU A 150 -13.36 -5.04 19.90
CA GLU A 150 -12.18 -4.22 20.20
C GLU A 150 -10.89 -5.01 19.99
N CYS A 151 -9.86 -4.35 19.46
CA CYS A 151 -8.55 -4.94 19.19
C CYS A 151 -7.45 -4.13 19.86
N VAL A 152 -6.55 -4.81 20.58
CA VAL A 152 -5.39 -4.20 21.22
C VAL A 152 -4.12 -4.98 20.91
N THR A 153 -2.97 -4.32 20.95
CA THR A 153 -1.66 -4.95 20.70
C THR A 153 -1.02 -5.49 21.97
N CYS A 154 -1.46 -5.02 23.14
CA CYS A 154 -0.89 -5.41 24.43
C CYS A 154 -1.70 -6.56 25.07
N PRO A 155 -1.07 -7.70 25.41
CA PRO A 155 -1.77 -8.82 26.05
C PRO A 155 -2.35 -8.45 27.42
N MET A 156 -1.62 -7.68 28.23
CA MET A 156 -2.09 -7.25 29.55
C MET A 156 -3.34 -6.36 29.46
N THR A 157 -3.38 -5.49 28.46
CA THR A 157 -4.55 -4.65 28.19
C THR A 157 -5.73 -5.52 27.75
N ALA A 158 -5.49 -6.50 26.88
CA ALA A 158 -6.54 -7.43 26.43
C ALA A 158 -7.12 -8.23 27.59
N GLU A 159 -6.28 -8.78 28.46
CA GLU A 159 -6.73 -9.51 29.65
C GLU A 159 -7.55 -8.63 30.61
N SER A 160 -7.12 -7.38 30.83
CA SER A 160 -7.86 -6.43 31.65
C SER A 160 -9.24 -6.12 31.06
N MET A 161 -9.31 -5.92 29.74
CA MET A 161 -10.56 -5.67 29.01
C MET A 161 -11.48 -6.90 29.05
N ALA A 162 -10.93 -8.09 28.80
CA ALA A 162 -11.63 -9.36 28.85
C ALA A 162 -12.28 -9.61 30.22
N LYS A 163 -11.53 -9.40 31.31
CA LYS A 163 -12.04 -9.52 32.69
C LYS A 163 -13.17 -8.53 32.98
N LYS A 164 -13.02 -7.26 32.56
CA LYS A 164 -14.05 -6.24 32.76
C LYS A 164 -15.33 -6.51 31.95
N ALA A 165 -15.18 -7.02 30.74
CA ALA A 165 -16.28 -7.28 29.83
C ALA A 165 -16.91 -8.68 29.99
N GLY A 166 -16.31 -9.58 30.77
CA GLY A 166 -16.73 -10.98 30.87
C GLY A 166 -16.59 -11.76 29.56
N LYS A 167 -15.61 -11.40 28.72
CA LYS A 167 -15.38 -11.98 27.38
C LYS A 167 -14.04 -12.72 27.32
N SER A 168 -13.87 -13.60 26.34
CA SER A 168 -12.59 -14.25 26.02
C SER A 168 -11.70 -13.35 25.16
N VAL A 169 -10.38 -13.57 25.26
CA VAL A 169 -9.39 -12.98 24.36
C VAL A 169 -9.18 -13.93 23.18
N HIS A 170 -9.27 -13.41 21.96
CA HIS A 170 -8.93 -14.12 20.72
C HIS A 170 -7.70 -13.50 20.06
N TYR A 171 -7.06 -14.24 19.16
CA TYR A 171 -5.96 -13.72 18.34
C TYR A 171 -6.53 -13.31 16.98
N ARG A 172 -6.41 -12.03 16.62
CA ARG A 172 -6.92 -11.50 15.35
C ARG A 172 -5.77 -11.15 14.41
N VAL A 173 -5.88 -11.58 13.15
CA VAL A 173 -5.02 -11.15 12.05
C VAL A 173 -5.93 -10.58 10.96
N ALA A 174 -5.71 -9.31 10.61
CA ALA A 174 -6.65 -8.55 9.78
C ALA A 174 -8.08 -8.54 10.38
N SER A 175 -9.03 -9.17 9.70
CA SER A 175 -10.43 -9.32 10.14
C SER A 175 -10.78 -10.77 10.51
N PHE A 176 -9.79 -11.63 10.68
CA PHE A 176 -9.97 -13.05 11.00
C PHE A 176 -9.54 -13.36 12.42
N ASP A 177 -10.40 -14.05 13.16
CA ASP A 177 -10.14 -14.51 14.52
C ASP A 177 -9.61 -15.94 14.53
N PHE A 178 -8.68 -16.19 15.45
CA PHE A 178 -8.03 -17.47 15.68
C PHE A 178 -8.10 -17.80 17.17
N GLU A 179 -8.39 -19.06 17.48
CA GLU A 179 -8.45 -19.57 18.86
C GLU A 179 -7.06 -19.65 19.50
N THR A 180 -6.04 -19.96 18.71
CA THR A 180 -4.67 -20.14 19.20
C THR A 180 -3.72 -19.13 18.58
N ARG A 181 -2.70 -18.75 19.37
CA ARG A 181 -1.62 -17.86 18.91
C ARG A 181 -0.85 -18.47 17.74
N GLU A 182 -0.64 -19.78 17.77
CA GLU A 182 0.09 -20.50 16.74
C GLU A 182 -0.64 -20.48 15.39
N ALA A 183 -1.97 -20.67 15.39
CA ALA A 183 -2.77 -20.54 14.18
C ALA A 183 -2.71 -19.12 13.61
N ALA A 184 -2.81 -18.10 14.47
CA ALA A 184 -2.67 -16.70 14.06
C ALA A 184 -1.27 -16.39 13.49
N LEU A 185 -0.19 -16.89 14.12
CA LEU A 185 1.19 -16.74 13.62
C LEU A 185 1.35 -17.38 12.25
N LYS A 186 0.86 -18.61 12.08
CA LYS A 186 0.92 -19.31 10.80
C LYS A 186 0.16 -18.57 9.70
N ALA A 187 -1.05 -18.06 10.00
CA ALA A 187 -1.83 -17.28 9.05
C ALA A 187 -1.11 -15.97 8.67
N ALA A 188 -0.56 -15.25 9.64
CA ALA A 188 0.22 -14.04 9.40
C ALA A 188 1.48 -14.32 8.54
N GLU A 189 2.19 -15.42 8.78
CA GLU A 189 3.34 -15.82 7.96
C GLU A 189 2.95 -16.18 6.54
N ILE A 190 1.86 -16.92 6.35
CA ILE A 190 1.32 -17.25 5.02
C ILE A 190 0.99 -15.96 4.25
N ALA A 191 0.38 -14.98 4.92
CA ALA A 191 0.06 -13.68 4.34
C ALA A 191 1.31 -12.90 3.93
N LYS A 192 2.34 -12.87 4.78
CA LYS A 192 3.63 -12.23 4.49
C LYS A 192 4.31 -12.88 3.29
N LYS A 193 4.40 -14.22 3.27
CA LYS A 193 4.98 -14.98 2.15
C LYS A 193 4.23 -14.72 0.84
N ALA A 194 2.90 -14.66 0.87
CA ALA A 194 2.10 -14.34 -0.31
C ALA A 194 2.40 -12.92 -0.85
N ALA A 195 2.56 -11.93 0.02
CA ALA A 195 2.97 -10.59 -0.38
C ALA A 195 4.41 -10.56 -0.93
N GLU A 196 5.35 -11.32 -0.35
CA GLU A 196 6.74 -11.39 -0.81
C GLU A 196 6.90 -12.00 -2.21
N GLN A 197 5.98 -12.90 -2.61
CA GLN A 197 5.96 -13.48 -3.95
C GLN A 197 5.58 -12.46 -5.05
N VAL A 198 4.95 -11.34 -4.68
CA VAL A 198 4.63 -10.28 -5.63
C VAL A 198 5.87 -9.43 -5.88
N SER A 199 6.38 -9.49 -7.10
CA SER A 199 7.60 -8.79 -7.53
C SER A 199 7.31 -7.73 -8.60
N LEU A 200 8.17 -6.71 -8.61
CA LEU A 200 8.23 -5.69 -9.65
C LEU A 200 9.35 -6.07 -10.62
N LYS A 201 9.00 -6.29 -11.88
CA LYS A 201 9.98 -6.52 -12.95
C LYS A 201 10.22 -5.23 -13.71
N THR A 202 11.48 -4.94 -14.02
CA THR A 202 11.84 -3.82 -14.89
C THR A 202 12.21 -4.38 -16.26
N VAL A 203 11.60 -3.89 -17.33
CA VAL A 203 11.73 -4.43 -18.68
C VAL A 203 12.12 -3.32 -19.64
N VAL A 204 13.04 -3.61 -20.57
CA VAL A 204 13.40 -2.72 -21.69
C VAL A 204 13.35 -3.55 -22.96
N GLY A 205 12.38 -3.26 -23.84
CA GLY A 205 12.06 -4.15 -24.96
C GLY A 205 11.61 -5.52 -24.43
N ASP A 206 12.34 -6.58 -24.77
CA ASP A 206 12.05 -7.96 -24.35
C ASP A 206 12.97 -8.47 -23.23
N LYS A 207 13.84 -7.60 -22.69
CA LYS A 207 14.83 -7.97 -21.67
C LYS A 207 14.38 -7.54 -20.29
N GLU A 208 14.42 -8.46 -19.33
CA GLU A 208 14.18 -8.18 -17.92
C GLU A 208 15.49 -7.74 -17.22
N TYR A 209 15.38 -6.73 -16.37
CA TYR A 209 16.47 -6.14 -15.59
C TYR A 209 16.14 -6.17 -14.11
N ARG A 210 17.13 -6.57 -13.30
CA ARG A 210 17.04 -6.51 -11.83
C ARG A 210 17.44 -5.16 -11.25
N CYS A 211 18.19 -4.35 -12.00
CA CYS A 211 18.68 -3.05 -11.58
C CYS A 211 18.04 -1.94 -12.42
N ALA A 212 17.40 -0.98 -11.75
CA ALA A 212 16.75 0.15 -12.40
C ALA A 212 17.75 1.04 -13.15
N THR A 213 18.97 1.20 -12.63
CA THR A 213 20.03 1.98 -13.29
C THR A 213 20.47 1.33 -14.60
N ALA A 214 20.74 0.02 -14.58
CA ALA A 214 21.12 -0.73 -15.79
C ALA A 214 19.99 -0.73 -16.83
N ALA A 215 18.73 -0.83 -16.39
CA ALA A 215 17.58 -0.70 -17.26
C ALA A 215 17.50 0.70 -17.90
N ALA A 216 17.69 1.77 -17.13
CA ALA A 216 17.66 3.14 -17.63
C ALA A 216 18.80 3.43 -18.62
N GLU A 217 20.00 2.90 -18.37
CA GLU A 217 21.13 3.01 -19.29
C GLU A 217 20.87 2.27 -20.60
N THR A 218 20.37 1.03 -20.52
CA THR A 218 20.04 0.25 -21.71
C THR A 218 18.89 0.87 -22.51
N ALA A 219 17.86 1.38 -21.83
CA ALA A 219 16.76 2.09 -22.47
C ALA A 219 17.23 3.32 -23.24
N LYS A 220 18.17 4.09 -22.69
CA LYS A 220 18.80 5.23 -23.39
C LYS A 220 19.63 4.77 -24.59
N ALA A 221 20.43 3.72 -24.42
CA ALA A 221 21.29 3.20 -25.48
C ALA A 221 20.49 2.60 -26.66
N GLU A 222 19.42 1.86 -26.37
CA GLU A 222 18.56 1.22 -27.38
C GLU A 222 17.43 2.15 -27.89
N GLY A 223 17.29 3.36 -27.34
CA GLY A 223 16.18 4.27 -27.68
C GLY A 223 14.80 3.76 -27.27
N LYS A 224 14.74 2.82 -26.32
CA LYS A 224 13.52 2.18 -25.83
C LYS A 224 13.05 2.82 -24.52
N LYS A 225 11.81 2.52 -24.12
CA LYS A 225 11.27 2.93 -22.83
C LYS A 225 11.51 1.86 -21.77
N VAL A 226 11.65 2.29 -20.52
CA VAL A 226 11.61 1.40 -19.36
C VAL A 226 10.14 1.12 -19.05
N GLU A 227 9.79 -0.15 -18.99
CA GLU A 227 8.49 -0.64 -18.52
C GLU A 227 8.64 -1.30 -17.16
N TYR A 228 7.65 -1.10 -16.30
CA TYR A 228 7.54 -1.69 -14.99
C TYR A 228 6.36 -2.65 -15.00
N CYS A 229 6.62 -3.91 -14.69
CA CYS A 229 5.61 -4.97 -14.75
C CYS A 229 5.32 -5.51 -13.33
N VAL A 230 4.04 -5.54 -12.96
CA VAL A 230 3.53 -6.14 -11.71
C VAL A 230 2.44 -7.14 -12.10
N GLY A 231 2.77 -8.43 -12.07
CA GLY A 231 1.93 -9.45 -12.70
C GLY A 231 1.72 -9.14 -14.18
N ASP A 232 0.48 -9.07 -14.62
CA ASP A 232 0.10 -8.77 -16.01
C ASP A 232 0.04 -7.26 -16.32
N LYS A 233 0.13 -6.40 -15.30
CA LYS A 233 0.08 -4.95 -15.47
C LYS A 233 1.45 -4.42 -15.90
N LYS A 234 1.45 -3.55 -16.90
CA LYS A 234 2.64 -2.83 -17.37
C LYS A 234 2.43 -1.32 -17.31
N THR A 235 3.45 -0.58 -16.89
CA THR A 235 3.43 0.89 -16.86
C THR A 235 4.82 1.48 -17.09
N CYS A 236 4.91 2.64 -17.72
CA CYS A 236 6.19 3.37 -17.83
C CYS A 236 6.42 4.35 -16.67
N CYS A 237 5.47 4.46 -15.73
CA CYS A 237 5.56 5.38 -14.59
C CYS A 237 5.95 4.61 -13.33
N GLN A 238 7.15 4.89 -12.80
CA GLN A 238 7.67 4.24 -11.59
C GLN A 238 6.74 4.41 -10.38
N VAL A 239 6.18 5.60 -10.19
CA VAL A 239 5.28 5.88 -9.05
C VAL A 239 3.98 5.08 -9.16
N THR A 240 3.41 4.98 -10.36
CA THR A 240 2.24 4.12 -10.60
C THR A 240 2.60 2.65 -10.35
N ALA A 241 3.78 2.20 -10.80
CA ALA A 241 4.24 0.83 -10.56
C ALA A 241 4.39 0.51 -9.06
N SER A 242 4.85 1.48 -8.25
CA SER A 242 4.92 1.33 -6.79
C SER A 242 3.53 1.17 -6.16
N VAL A 243 2.53 1.92 -6.62
CA VAL A 243 1.14 1.76 -6.17
C VAL A 243 0.59 0.40 -6.58
N ASP A 244 0.78 -0.01 -7.84
CA ASP A 244 0.32 -1.32 -8.34
C ASP A 244 0.98 -2.48 -7.57
N LEU A 245 2.28 -2.37 -7.28
CA LEU A 245 3.01 -3.35 -6.47
C LEU A 245 2.42 -3.45 -5.06
N ALA A 246 2.22 -2.31 -4.39
CA ALA A 246 1.67 -2.29 -3.03
C ALA A 246 0.24 -2.86 -2.98
N LEU A 247 -0.61 -2.52 -3.96
CA LEU A 247 -1.97 -3.08 -4.10
C LEU A 247 -1.94 -4.59 -4.33
N ALA A 248 -1.07 -5.06 -5.22
CA ALA A 248 -0.93 -6.49 -5.53
C ALA A 248 -0.44 -7.27 -4.29
N LYS A 249 0.55 -6.75 -3.56
CA LYS A 249 1.02 -7.31 -2.29
C LYS A 249 -0.07 -7.42 -1.25
N LEU A 250 -0.80 -6.33 -1.03
CA LEU A 250 -1.90 -6.28 -0.06
C LEU A 250 -3.03 -7.26 -0.44
N SER A 251 -3.37 -7.31 -1.73
CA SER A 251 -4.39 -8.24 -2.24
C SER A 251 -3.98 -9.70 -2.04
N ALA A 252 -2.74 -10.05 -2.39
CA ALA A 252 -2.20 -11.39 -2.20
C ALA A 252 -2.20 -11.82 -0.73
N ALA A 253 -1.79 -10.93 0.18
CA ALA A 253 -1.84 -11.19 1.62
C ALA A 253 -3.26 -11.45 2.12
N LEU A 254 -4.24 -10.63 1.71
CA LEU A 254 -5.64 -10.80 2.10
C LEU A 254 -6.25 -12.11 1.54
N ASP A 255 -5.93 -12.46 0.30
CA ASP A 255 -6.36 -13.73 -0.30
C ASP A 255 -5.76 -14.94 0.45
N ALA A 256 -4.50 -14.84 0.85
CA ALA A 256 -3.82 -15.89 1.61
C ALA A 256 -4.38 -16.02 3.03
N LEU A 257 -4.70 -14.90 3.70
CA LEU A 257 -5.38 -14.91 5.00
C LEU A 257 -6.78 -15.52 4.92
N ALA A 258 -7.56 -15.13 3.91
CA ALA A 258 -8.90 -15.68 3.70
C ALA A 258 -8.86 -17.20 3.48
N LYS A 259 -7.84 -17.72 2.79
CA LYS A 259 -7.65 -19.17 2.64
C LYS A 259 -7.25 -19.83 3.95
N ALA A 260 -6.31 -19.24 4.69
CA ALA A 260 -5.81 -19.79 5.96
C ALA A 260 -6.86 -19.77 7.09
N ALA A 261 -7.80 -18.84 7.05
CA ALA A 261 -8.89 -18.76 8.02
C ALA A 261 -10.04 -19.75 7.76
N ASN A 262 -10.15 -20.26 6.53
CA ASN A 262 -11.20 -21.20 6.10
C ASN A 262 -10.66 -22.64 5.91
N SER A 263 -9.42 -22.91 6.34
CA SER A 263 -8.76 -24.22 6.24
C SER A 263 -8.69 -24.91 7.58
#